data_AF-A0A2A5E381-F1
#
_entry.id   AF-A0A2A5E381-F1
#
_cell.length_a   1.000
_cell.length_b   1.000
_cell.length_c   1.000
_cell.angle_alpha   90.00
_cell.angle_beta   90.00
_cell.angle_gamma   90.00
#
_symmetry.space_group_name_H-M   'P 1'
#
loop_
_entity.id
_entity.type
_entity.pdbx_description
1 polymer ?
#
loop_
_entity_poly.entity_id
_entity_poly.type
_entity_poly.pdbx_seq_one_letter_code
_entity_poly.pdbx_strand_id
1 'polypeptide(L)'
;MGYTTTGGDNQGGYSPIANLPKTLVSRLLDYISQRDGIASIQKILTIPPSAELAPDQEDERDLMPYVILDDLLYLFAHNRMSLADCWRIACHRHADVDAEQMRAYTKRFGTLFVQSQWKREQLPVAMKVLDLDLDPKTGFRFPVTQSIQDELDELAAAEL
;
A
#
# COMPACT_ATOMS: atom_id res chain seq x y z
N MET A 1 -4.71 0.99 0.11
CA MET A 1 -5.21 1.25 -1.26
C MET A 1 -6.63 0.78 -1.53
N GLY A 2 -7.30 0.08 -0.59
CA GLY A 2 -8.64 -0.45 -0.82
C GLY A 2 -8.72 -1.49 -1.93
N TYR A 3 -7.60 -2.17 -2.19
CA TYR A 3 -7.48 -3.28 -3.13
C TYR A 3 -8.06 -4.56 -2.51
N THR A 4 -9.36 -4.47 -2.20
CA THR A 4 -10.17 -5.50 -1.56
C THR A 4 -11.62 -5.30 -2.01
N THR A 5 -12.38 -6.38 -2.06
CA THR A 5 -13.83 -6.35 -2.32
C THR A 5 -14.58 -6.24 -1.01
N THR A 6 -15.40 -5.20 -0.85
CA THR A 6 -16.27 -5.08 0.33
C THR A 6 -17.32 -6.18 0.30
N GLY A 7 -17.42 -6.92 1.40
CA GLY A 7 -18.27 -8.12 1.47
C GLY A 7 -17.58 -9.39 0.96
N GLY A 8 -16.32 -9.30 0.54
CA GLY A 8 -15.51 -10.43 0.05
C GLY A 8 -14.30 -10.68 0.94
N ASP A 9 -13.11 -10.57 0.35
CA ASP A 9 -11.82 -10.86 0.97
C ASP A 9 -11.47 -9.98 2.19
N ASN A 10 -12.12 -8.82 2.33
CA ASN A 10 -11.93 -7.97 3.50
C ASN A 10 -12.79 -8.35 4.71
N GLN A 11 -13.66 -9.34 4.61
CA GLN A 11 -14.55 -9.74 5.71
C GLN A 11 -13.97 -10.88 6.53
N GLY A 12 -14.16 -10.80 7.85
CA GLY A 12 -13.72 -11.82 8.81
C GLY A 12 -13.86 -11.32 10.25
N GLY A 13 -13.59 -12.19 11.23
CA GLY A 13 -13.56 -11.78 12.64
C GLY A 13 -12.21 -11.16 13.06
N TYR A 14 -11.12 -11.60 12.43
CA TYR A 14 -9.76 -11.21 12.78
C TYR A 14 -8.83 -11.34 11.57
N SER A 15 -7.96 -10.35 11.34
CA SER A 15 -6.95 -10.40 10.28
C SER A 15 -5.52 -10.37 10.86
N PRO A 16 -4.75 -11.47 10.76
CA PRO A 16 -3.43 -11.57 11.39
C PRO A 16 -2.35 -10.75 10.68
N ILE A 17 -2.56 -10.38 9.41
CA ILE A 17 -1.54 -9.74 8.57
C ILE A 17 -1.98 -8.37 8.02
N ALA A 18 -3.15 -7.84 8.43
CA ALA A 18 -3.66 -6.56 7.91
C ALA A 18 -2.77 -5.35 8.22
N ASN A 19 -1.91 -5.44 9.25
CA ASN A 19 -0.96 -4.38 9.60
C ASN A 19 0.38 -4.50 8.85
N LEU A 20 0.60 -5.56 8.07
CA LEU A 20 1.87 -5.80 7.39
C LEU A 20 1.82 -5.31 5.93
N PRO A 21 2.80 -4.51 5.48
CA PRO A 21 2.94 -4.15 4.08
C PRO A 21 3.31 -5.37 3.23
N LYS A 22 3.01 -5.31 1.92
CA LYS A 22 3.13 -6.47 1.03
C LYS A 22 4.58 -6.95 0.91
N THR A 23 5.54 -6.02 0.83
CA THR A 23 6.96 -6.38 0.76
C THR A 23 7.45 -7.10 2.02
N LEU A 24 6.92 -6.74 3.20
CA LEU A 24 7.27 -7.40 4.46
C LEU A 24 6.67 -8.81 4.55
N VAL A 25 5.43 -9.00 4.08
CA VAL A 25 4.82 -10.34 4.01
C VAL A 25 5.66 -11.26 3.12
N SER A 26 6.08 -10.79 1.94
CA SER A 26 6.94 -11.58 1.03
C SER A 26 8.29 -11.92 1.68
N ARG A 27 8.95 -10.96 2.35
CA ARG A 27 10.20 -11.21 3.07
C ARG A 27 10.04 -12.19 4.23
N LEU A 28 8.95 -12.10 4.97
CA LEU A 28 8.65 -13.02 6.08
C LEU A 28 8.46 -14.46 5.56
N LEU A 29 7.73 -14.62 4.45
CA LEU A 29 7.53 -15.92 3.81
C LEU A 29 8.85 -16.52 3.33
N ASP A 30 9.71 -15.73 2.69
CA ASP A 30 11.03 -16.20 2.25
C ASP A 30 11.89 -16.65 3.43
N TYR A 31 11.93 -15.85 4.50
CA TYR A 31 12.63 -16.20 5.74
C TYR A 31 12.11 -17.53 6.34
N ILE A 32 10.79 -17.70 6.47
CA ILE A 32 10.18 -18.94 6.98
C ILE A 32 10.53 -20.12 6.08
N SER A 33 10.47 -19.93 4.77
CA SER A 33 10.80 -20.97 3.80
C SER A 33 12.25 -21.47 3.96
N GLN A 34 13.21 -20.55 4.13
CA GLN A 34 14.62 -20.89 4.34
C GLN A 34 14.85 -21.53 5.71
N ARG A 35 14.26 -20.98 6.77
CA ARG A 35 14.41 -21.47 8.15
C ARG A 35 13.87 -22.90 8.32
N ASP A 36 12.69 -23.16 7.76
CA ASP A 36 11.94 -24.39 7.98
C ASP A 36 12.02 -25.39 6.81
N GLY A 37 12.71 -25.02 5.72
CA GLY A 37 12.86 -25.86 4.52
C GLY A 37 11.57 -26.08 3.73
N ILE A 38 10.63 -25.13 3.76
CA ILE A 38 9.31 -25.26 3.14
C ILE A 38 9.36 -24.83 1.67
N ALA A 39 9.63 -25.79 0.78
CA ALA A 39 9.81 -25.54 -0.65
C ALA A 39 8.55 -25.01 -1.38
N SER A 40 7.34 -25.29 -0.86
CA SER A 40 6.09 -24.78 -1.45
C SER A 40 5.98 -23.26 -1.36
N ILE A 41 6.54 -22.63 -0.33
CA ILE A 41 6.54 -21.17 -0.19
C ILE A 41 7.39 -20.51 -1.27
N GLN A 42 8.56 -21.07 -1.60
CA GLN A 42 9.37 -20.57 -2.73
C GLN A 42 8.60 -20.59 -4.04
N LYS A 43 7.85 -21.66 -4.31
CA LYS A 43 6.99 -21.75 -5.50
C LYS A 43 5.95 -20.63 -5.51
N ILE A 44 5.32 -20.33 -4.38
CA ILE A 44 4.36 -19.23 -4.26
C ILE A 44 5.03 -17.88 -4.52
N LEU A 45 6.22 -17.65 -3.98
CA LEU A 45 6.97 -16.40 -4.16
C LEU A 45 7.42 -16.16 -5.62
N THR A 46 7.55 -17.23 -6.42
CA THR A 46 7.85 -17.10 -7.86
C THR A 46 6.64 -16.78 -8.72
N ILE A 47 5.42 -16.89 -8.19
CA ILE A 47 4.20 -16.54 -8.91
C ILE A 47 4.06 -15.02 -8.91
N PRO A 48 3.92 -14.37 -10.09
CA PRO A 48 3.67 -12.94 -10.16
C PRO A 48 2.40 -12.54 -9.38
N PRO A 49 2.40 -11.40 -8.67
CA PRO A 49 1.20 -10.92 -7.99
C PRO A 49 0.12 -10.53 -9.00
N SER A 50 -0.94 -11.34 -9.08
CA SER A 50 -2.06 -11.21 -10.01
C SER A 50 -3.33 -11.71 -9.34
N ALA A 51 -4.42 -10.94 -9.42
CA ALA A 51 -5.74 -11.43 -9.08
C ALA A 51 -6.28 -12.30 -10.23
N GLU A 52 -6.51 -13.59 -9.97
CA GLU A 52 -6.97 -14.60 -10.95
C GLU A 52 -8.41 -14.37 -11.49
N LEU A 53 -9.00 -13.19 -11.25
CA LEU A 53 -10.39 -12.89 -11.55
C LEU A 53 -10.64 -12.54 -13.03
N ALA A 54 -9.61 -12.09 -13.76
CA ALA A 54 -9.67 -11.81 -15.18
C ALA A 54 -8.32 -12.13 -15.87
N PRO A 55 -8.33 -12.55 -17.15
CA PRO A 55 -7.09 -12.73 -17.90
C PRO A 55 -6.29 -11.42 -17.96
N ASP A 56 -4.97 -11.53 -17.80
CA ASP A 56 -3.97 -10.44 -17.84
C ASP A 56 -4.07 -9.37 -16.72
N GLN A 57 -4.74 -9.67 -15.60
CA GLN A 57 -4.77 -8.76 -14.45
C GLN A 57 -3.43 -8.80 -13.69
N GLU A 58 -2.71 -7.67 -13.65
CA GLU A 58 -1.50 -7.51 -12.84
C GLU A 58 -1.76 -6.45 -11.76
N ASP A 59 -1.71 -6.85 -10.48
CA ASP A 59 -2.08 -5.97 -9.35
C ASP A 59 -1.23 -4.69 -9.30
N GLU A 60 0.03 -4.79 -9.72
CA GLU A 60 0.96 -3.66 -9.76
C GLU A 60 0.63 -2.65 -10.88
N ARG A 61 -0.10 -3.06 -11.94
CA ARG A 61 -0.59 -2.12 -12.97
C ARG A 61 -1.71 -1.25 -12.43
N ASP A 62 -2.59 -1.82 -11.60
CA ASP A 62 -3.72 -1.11 -11.00
C ASP A 62 -3.28 -0.21 -9.84
N LEU A 63 -2.26 -0.65 -9.10
CA LEU A 63 -1.65 0.09 -8.00
C LEU A 63 -0.39 0.81 -8.51
N MET A 64 0.75 0.24 -8.16
CA MET A 64 2.12 0.65 -8.44
C MET A 64 3.01 -0.48 -7.90
N PRO A 65 4.31 -0.53 -8.24
CA PRO A 65 5.22 -1.47 -7.63
C PRO A 65 5.12 -1.45 -6.09
N TYR A 66 5.00 -2.61 -5.45
CA TYR A 66 4.74 -2.66 -4.00
C TYR A 66 5.81 -1.96 -3.16
N VAL A 67 7.06 -1.94 -3.62
CA VAL A 67 8.16 -1.26 -2.94
C VAL A 67 7.91 0.26 -2.87
N ILE A 68 7.40 0.85 -3.95
CA ILE A 68 7.03 2.27 -4.01
C ILE A 68 5.78 2.52 -3.16
N LEU A 69 4.79 1.63 -3.24
CA LEU A 69 3.57 1.73 -2.44
C LEU A 69 3.87 1.74 -0.94
N ASP A 70 4.68 0.78 -0.47
CA ASP A 70 5.02 0.64 0.93
C ASP A 70 5.82 1.85 1.45
N ASP A 71 6.71 2.40 0.61
CA ASP A 71 7.42 3.64 0.91
C ASP A 71 6.48 4.85 1.04
N LEU A 72 5.57 5.04 0.07
CA LEU A 72 4.59 6.13 0.11
C LEU A 72 3.63 5.99 1.31
N LEU A 73 3.21 4.76 1.64
CA LEU A 73 2.42 4.49 2.84
C LEU A 73 3.15 4.95 4.10
N TYR A 74 4.44 4.64 4.22
CA TYR A 74 5.22 5.04 5.38
C TYR A 74 5.42 6.57 5.43
N LEU A 75 5.80 7.20 4.32
CA LEU A 75 6.00 8.65 4.26
C LEU A 75 4.72 9.44 4.56
N PHE A 76 3.59 9.03 3.98
CA PHE A 76 2.31 9.71 4.17
C PHE A 76 1.65 9.37 5.52
N ALA A 77 1.44 8.07 5.77
CA ALA A 77 0.61 7.62 6.90
C ALA A 77 1.41 7.30 8.18
N HIS A 78 2.74 7.30 8.16
CA HIS A 78 3.53 7.30 9.40
C HIS A 78 4.21 8.65 9.61
N ASN A 79 4.95 9.18 8.62
CA ASN A 79 5.69 10.43 8.77
C ASN A 79 4.86 11.71 8.57
N ARG A 80 3.59 11.62 8.18
CA ARG A 80 2.67 12.77 8.03
C ARG A 80 3.13 13.80 6.98
N MET A 81 3.85 13.35 5.95
CA MET A 81 4.35 14.21 4.88
C MET A 81 3.27 14.53 3.85
N SER A 82 3.39 15.68 3.17
CA SER A 82 2.54 16.01 2.02
C SER A 82 2.83 15.07 0.85
N LEU A 83 1.92 14.99 -0.12
CA LEU A 83 2.16 14.19 -1.33
C LEU A 83 3.35 14.70 -2.14
N ALA A 84 3.58 16.03 -2.17
CA ALA A 84 4.72 16.63 -2.84
C ALA A 84 6.05 16.20 -2.20
N ASP A 85 6.13 16.18 -0.87
CA ASP A 85 7.34 15.73 -0.16
C ASP A 85 7.54 14.22 -0.25
N CYS A 86 6.45 13.45 -0.19
CA CYS A 86 6.50 12.00 -0.46
C CYS A 86 7.10 11.73 -1.85
N TRP A 87 6.65 12.48 -2.86
CA TRP A 87 7.15 12.37 -4.23
C TRP A 87 8.64 12.68 -4.33
N ARG A 88 9.11 13.80 -3.75
CA ARG A 88 10.55 14.17 -3.75
C ARG A 88 11.43 13.08 -3.14
N ILE A 89 11.03 12.57 -1.97
CA ILE A 89 11.77 11.52 -1.28
C ILE A 89 11.74 10.22 -2.09
N ALA A 90 10.58 9.87 -2.66
CA ALA A 90 10.45 8.66 -3.47
C ALA A 90 11.30 8.72 -4.74
N CYS A 91 11.37 9.87 -5.42
CA CYS A 91 12.29 10.09 -6.55
C CYS A 91 13.75 9.86 -6.17
N HIS A 92 14.17 10.28 -4.96
CA HIS A 92 15.53 10.05 -4.50
C HIS A 92 15.82 8.58 -4.16
N ARG A 93 14.85 7.87 -3.57
CA ARG A 93 15.00 6.47 -3.15
C ARG A 93 14.91 5.48 -4.31
N HIS A 94 14.10 5.78 -5.31
CA HIS A 94 13.84 4.94 -6.49
C HIS A 94 14.35 5.66 -7.73
N ALA A 95 15.67 5.90 -7.78
CA ALA A 95 16.33 6.67 -8.85
C ALA A 95 16.24 6.00 -10.24
N ASP A 96 15.81 4.73 -10.29
CA ASP A 96 15.51 3.97 -11.50
C ASP A 96 14.14 4.34 -12.12
N VAL A 97 13.28 5.05 -11.38
CA VAL A 97 11.97 5.49 -11.83
C VAL A 97 12.03 6.96 -12.22
N ASP A 98 11.54 7.26 -13.43
CA ASP A 98 11.44 8.64 -13.89
C ASP A 98 10.54 9.50 -12.98
N ALA A 99 10.91 10.78 -12.82
CA ALA A 99 10.23 11.69 -11.89
C ALA A 99 8.75 11.93 -12.26
N GLU A 100 8.40 11.93 -13.55
CA GLU A 100 7.02 12.04 -14.02
C GLU A 100 6.23 10.77 -13.68
N GLN A 101 6.83 9.60 -13.90
CA GLN A 101 6.24 8.32 -13.52
C GLN A 101 6.04 8.20 -12.00
N MET A 102 7.02 8.64 -11.21
CA MET A 102 6.90 8.69 -9.75
C MET A 102 5.81 9.67 -9.29
N ARG A 103 5.61 10.77 -10.02
CA ARG A 103 4.49 11.71 -9.75
C ARG A 103 3.16 11.05 -10.03
N ALA A 104 3.03 10.33 -11.15
CA ALA A 104 1.83 9.58 -11.48
C ALA A 104 1.51 8.52 -10.41
N TYR A 105 2.53 7.80 -9.94
CA TYR A 105 2.42 6.88 -8.82
C TYR A 105 1.96 7.58 -7.54
N THR A 106 2.59 8.68 -7.14
CA THR A 106 2.24 9.42 -5.91
C THR A 106 0.82 9.98 -5.97
N LYS A 107 0.40 10.51 -7.12
CA LYS A 107 -0.98 10.97 -7.36
C LYS A 107 -1.99 9.83 -7.22
N ARG A 108 -1.71 8.69 -7.86
CA ARG A 108 -2.55 7.50 -7.76
C ARG A 108 -2.63 6.99 -6.33
N PHE A 109 -1.50 6.99 -5.63
CA PHE A 109 -1.44 6.65 -4.21
C PHE A 109 -2.38 7.51 -3.38
N GLY A 110 -2.25 8.84 -3.44
CA GLY A 110 -3.08 9.76 -2.67
C GLY A 110 -4.57 9.54 -2.96
N THR A 111 -4.91 9.44 -4.25
CA THR A 111 -6.29 9.25 -4.72
C THR A 111 -6.90 7.96 -4.17
N LEU A 112 -6.26 6.82 -4.41
CA LEU A 112 -6.76 5.51 -3.97
C LEU A 112 -6.72 5.38 -2.45
N PHE A 113 -5.70 5.93 -1.79
CA PHE A 113 -5.57 5.88 -0.34
C PHE A 113 -6.77 6.57 0.30
N VAL A 114 -7.07 7.81 -0.09
CA VAL A 114 -8.18 8.60 0.47
C VAL A 114 -9.54 8.00 0.12
N GLN A 115 -9.78 7.69 -1.16
CA GLN A 115 -11.06 7.12 -1.62
C GLN A 115 -11.38 5.77 -0.95
N SER A 116 -10.38 5.08 -0.43
CA SER A 116 -10.54 3.78 0.23
C SER A 116 -10.71 3.86 1.74
N GLN A 117 -10.82 5.06 2.34
CA GLN A 117 -10.98 5.19 3.79
C GLN A 117 -12.22 4.46 4.30
N TRP A 118 -13.34 4.55 3.59
CA TRP A 118 -14.58 3.86 3.98
C TRP A 118 -14.45 2.33 4.07
N LYS A 119 -13.53 1.72 3.29
CA LYS A 119 -13.24 0.29 3.38
C LYS A 119 -12.44 -0.03 4.65
N ARG A 120 -11.54 0.88 5.07
CA ARG A 120 -10.72 0.73 6.29
C ARG A 120 -11.55 0.78 7.56
N GLU A 121 -12.59 1.60 7.60
CA GLU A 121 -13.55 1.67 8.72
C GLU A 121 -14.24 0.33 9.01
N GLN A 122 -14.33 -0.53 8.01
CA GLN A 122 -15.01 -1.82 8.07
C GLN A 122 -14.04 -3.01 8.21
N LEU A 123 -12.74 -2.76 8.40
CA LEU A 123 -11.78 -3.85 8.54
C LEU A 123 -12.03 -4.66 9.82
N PRO A 124 -11.77 -5.98 9.76
CA PRO A 124 -11.79 -6.83 10.94
C PRO A 124 -10.72 -6.37 11.94
N VAL A 125 -10.85 -6.84 13.19
CA VAL A 125 -9.82 -6.59 14.20
C VAL A 125 -8.48 -7.13 13.69
N ALA A 126 -7.43 -6.32 13.78
CA ALA A 126 -6.09 -6.70 13.38
C ALA A 126 -5.13 -6.60 14.56
N MET A 127 -4.06 -7.40 14.53
CA MET A 127 -2.93 -7.19 15.44
C MET A 127 -2.05 -6.08 14.91
N LYS A 128 -1.75 -5.11 15.77
CA LYS A 128 -0.69 -4.13 15.50
C LYS A 128 0.67 -4.78 15.70
N VAL A 129 1.48 -4.77 14.65
CA VAL A 129 2.84 -5.33 14.63
C VAL A 129 3.88 -4.24 14.39
N LEU A 130 3.56 -3.27 13.54
CA LEU A 130 4.43 -2.15 13.15
C LEU A 130 3.93 -0.83 13.74
N ASP A 131 4.81 0.18 13.71
CA ASP A 131 4.44 1.54 14.09
C ASP A 131 3.48 2.21 13.09
N LEU A 132 3.56 1.83 11.81
CA LEU A 132 2.55 2.17 10.81
C LEU A 132 1.28 1.39 11.11
N ASP A 133 0.23 2.09 11.52
CA ASP A 133 -1.08 1.50 11.83
C ASP A 133 -2.19 2.25 11.11
N LEU A 134 -2.86 1.56 10.18
CA LEU A 134 -3.95 2.09 9.36
C LEU A 134 -5.34 1.80 9.93
N ASP A 135 -5.42 1.14 11.09
CA ASP A 135 -6.71 0.94 11.77
C ASP A 135 -7.21 2.31 12.30
N PRO A 136 -8.42 2.76 11.90
CA PRO A 136 -8.97 4.03 12.35
C PRO A 136 -9.28 4.07 13.86
N LYS A 137 -9.39 2.91 14.52
CA LYS A 137 -9.68 2.82 15.96
C LYS A 137 -8.43 3.07 16.80
N THR A 138 -7.26 2.65 16.32
CA THR A 138 -6.01 2.64 17.11
C THR A 138 -4.88 3.50 16.56
N GLY A 139 -4.79 3.67 15.23
CA GLY A 139 -3.62 4.26 14.58
C GLY A 139 -3.91 5.52 13.78
N PHE A 140 -4.56 5.35 12.62
CA PHE A 140 -4.71 6.41 11.63
C PHE A 140 -6.18 6.79 11.43
N ARG A 141 -6.63 7.80 12.19
CA ARG A 141 -7.96 8.40 12.02
C ARG A 141 -7.95 9.35 10.84
N PHE A 142 -8.82 9.09 9.89
CA PHE A 142 -8.90 9.85 8.65
C PHE A 142 -10.35 9.92 8.19
N PRO A 143 -10.84 11.08 7.72
CA PRO A 143 -12.26 11.25 7.45
C PRO A 143 -12.70 10.42 6.23
N VAL A 144 -13.89 9.83 6.30
CA VAL A 144 -14.40 9.00 5.20
C VAL A 144 -14.74 9.85 3.98
N THR A 145 -15.36 11.01 4.20
CA THR A 145 -15.77 11.96 3.16
C THR A 145 -14.87 13.18 3.20
N GLN A 146 -14.02 13.32 2.18
CA GLN A 146 -13.09 14.44 2.04
C GLN A 146 -12.67 14.62 0.58
N SER A 147 -12.02 15.75 0.30
CA SER A 147 -11.31 16.02 -0.95
C SER A 147 -9.81 16.11 -0.67
N ILE A 148 -8.99 15.77 -1.67
CA ILE A 148 -7.54 15.99 -1.65
C ILE A 148 -7.07 16.82 -2.84
N GLN A 149 -7.96 17.63 -3.41
CA GLN A 149 -7.65 18.36 -4.65
C GLN A 149 -6.46 19.31 -4.45
N ASP A 150 -6.39 20.00 -3.30
CA ASP A 150 -5.32 20.94 -3.00
C ASP A 150 -3.96 20.24 -2.91
N GLU A 151 -3.88 19.06 -2.29
CA GLU A 151 -2.66 18.25 -2.20
C GLU A 151 -2.24 17.69 -3.57
N LEU A 152 -3.22 17.39 -4.44
CA LEU A 152 -2.96 16.97 -5.81
C LEU A 152 -2.44 18.13 -6.68
N ASP A 153 -2.96 19.33 -6.48
CA ASP A 153 -2.51 20.54 -7.16
C ASP A 153 -1.11 20.94 -6.69
N GLU A 154 -0.83 20.83 -5.38
CA GLU A 154 0.52 21.00 -4.81
C GLU A 154 1.51 20.00 -5.42
N LEU A 155 1.14 18.71 -5.49
CA LEU A 155 1.95 17.68 -6.15
C LEU A 155 2.17 17.99 -7.64
N ALA A 156 1.16 18.52 -8.33
CA ALA A 156 1.26 18.88 -9.74
C ALA A 156 2.19 20.08 -9.97
N ALA A 157 2.23 21.05 -9.04
CA ALA A 157 3.10 22.21 -9.09
C ALA A 157 4.51 21.96 -8.52
N ALA A 158 4.72 20.86 -7.80
CA ALA A 158 5.98 20.56 -7.14
C ALA A 158 7.15 20.43 -8.13
N GLU A 159 8.30 20.97 -7.75
CA GLU A 159 9.59 20.78 -8.43
C GLU A 159 10.50 19.85 -7.62
N LEU A 160 11.36 19.10 -8.32
CA LEU A 160 12.25 18.09 -7.75
C LEU A 160 13.48 18.73 -7.11
#